data_AF-A0A397Y7Q3-F1
#
_entry.id   AF-A0A397Y7Q3-F1
#
_cell.length_a   1.000
_cell.length_b   1.000
_cell.length_c   1.000
_cell.angle_alpha   90.00
_cell.angle_beta   90.00
_cell.angle_gamma   90.00
#
_symmetry.space_group_name_H-M   'P 1'
#
loop_
_entity.id
_entity.type
_entity.pdbx_description
1 polymer ?
#
loop_
_entity_poly.entity_id
_entity_poly.type
_entity_poly.pdbx_seq_one_letter_code
_entity_poly.pdbx_strand_id
1 'polypeptide(L)'
;MKISSSDAANPVINLDQGDPTAFQEYWMSMTMKERCVVVIPGWDLMSYFSDKTNVCWFLRQDLAEAIKALHRAIGNAATEERYIVVGNGSSQLCQAALFALSSLSEDKPLSIVAAVPYYSTYEEEASYVQSQLYKWERDARTFNKPGPYIEIVTSPNNPDGTIREPVVNRGGKVIYDFAYYWPHYTPITHRQDHDIMLFTFSKIAGHAGSRIGWALVKDIEVAKKMVQYLTINSIGVSKESQIRATVILNELTKSCRIKSESFFEYGNEKVKTRWESLRWVVDKTGDTFTLPDYPQAFCNFFGKSSSTYPAFAWLGCNEDKDLESLLKEKYVLTRGGERCGSDKKYVRVNMLGPNKDFEDFLNRLLTIKYPNCFEEIPCFEP
;
A
#
# COMPACT_ATOMS: atom_id res chain seq x y z
N MET A 1 10.06 26.11 -27.77
CA MET A 1 8.61 26.35 -27.63
C MET A 1 8.41 27.59 -26.78
N LYS A 2 7.71 28.60 -27.31
CA LYS A 2 7.35 29.81 -26.56
C LYS A 2 6.27 29.42 -25.56
N ILE A 3 6.58 29.53 -24.27
CA ILE A 3 5.65 29.29 -23.16
C ILE A 3 4.67 30.47 -23.15
N SER A 4 3.39 30.22 -23.40
CA SER A 4 2.34 31.24 -23.28
C SER A 4 2.02 31.48 -21.81
N SER A 5 1.60 32.70 -21.48
CA SER A 5 1.21 33.15 -20.14
C SER A 5 -0.01 32.42 -19.53
N SER A 6 -0.52 31.38 -20.20
CA SER A 6 -1.58 30.48 -19.73
C SER A 6 -1.07 29.33 -18.86
N ASP A 7 0.20 28.95 -18.96
CA ASP A 7 0.77 27.81 -18.21
C ASP A 7 0.98 28.10 -16.72
N ALA A 8 0.94 29.36 -16.31
CA ALA A 8 0.97 29.75 -14.90
C ALA A 8 -0.38 29.51 -14.17
N ALA A 9 -1.46 29.19 -14.90
CA ALA A 9 -2.81 29.04 -14.35
C ALA A 9 -3.19 27.59 -14.00
N ASN A 10 -2.47 26.57 -14.49
CA ASN A 10 -2.81 25.16 -14.27
C ASN A 10 -1.69 24.44 -13.50
N PRO A 11 -1.77 24.34 -12.16
CA PRO A 11 -0.76 23.65 -11.37
C PRO A 11 -0.69 22.16 -11.76
N VAL A 12 0.52 21.59 -11.83
CA VAL A 12 0.68 20.15 -12.05
C VAL A 12 0.15 19.39 -10.84
N ILE A 13 -0.75 18.44 -11.09
CA ILE A 13 -1.27 17.54 -10.06
C ILE A 13 -0.46 16.25 -10.11
N ASN A 14 0.01 15.78 -8.96
CA ASN A 14 0.81 14.56 -8.91
C ASN A 14 0.09 13.41 -8.18
N LEU A 15 -0.54 12.54 -8.97
CA LEU A 15 -1.19 11.31 -8.51
C LEU A 15 -0.41 10.05 -8.91
N ASP A 16 0.81 10.19 -9.43
CA ASP A 16 1.72 9.06 -9.68
C ASP A 16 2.13 8.41 -8.37
N GLN A 17 2.54 9.24 -7.40
CA GLN A 17 3.01 8.78 -6.11
C GLN A 17 1.82 8.38 -5.24
N GLY A 18 1.93 7.24 -4.58
CA GLY A 18 0.96 6.82 -3.58
C GLY A 18 1.21 7.49 -2.23
N ASP A 19 1.29 8.82 -2.16
CA ASP A 19 1.44 9.52 -0.89
C ASP A 19 0.06 9.67 -0.20
N PRO A 20 -0.13 9.13 1.03
CA PRO A 20 -1.43 9.05 1.69
C PRO A 20 -1.75 10.26 2.59
N THR A 21 -1.59 11.48 2.06
CA THR A 21 -1.79 12.74 2.81
C THR A 21 -3.25 13.07 3.09
N ALA A 22 -4.21 12.40 2.44
CA ALA A 22 -5.65 12.55 2.69
C ALA A 22 -6.05 12.32 4.16
N PHE A 23 -5.25 11.57 4.93
CA PHE A 23 -5.53 11.27 6.33
C PHE A 23 -4.95 12.31 7.31
N GLN A 24 -4.25 13.34 6.82
CA GLN A 24 -3.64 14.36 7.68
C GLN A 24 -4.67 15.09 8.55
N GLU A 25 -5.85 15.37 8.00
CA GLU A 25 -6.96 16.04 8.71
C GLU A 25 -7.37 15.31 9.99
N TYR A 26 -7.46 13.98 9.94
CA TYR A 26 -7.78 13.14 11.11
C TYR A 26 -6.76 13.34 12.24
N TRP A 27 -5.47 13.28 11.91
CA TRP A 27 -4.39 13.44 12.89
C TRP A 27 -4.26 14.87 13.40
N MET A 28 -4.74 15.85 12.64
CA MET A 28 -4.77 17.26 13.03
C MET A 28 -6.00 17.66 13.85
N SER A 29 -6.95 16.74 14.09
CA SER A 29 -8.06 16.97 15.01
C SER A 29 -7.54 17.29 16.42
N MET A 30 -8.29 18.10 17.18
CA MET A 30 -7.88 18.51 18.53
C MET A 30 -7.58 17.28 19.43
N THR A 31 -8.46 16.28 19.37
CA THR A 31 -8.33 15.04 20.12
C THR A 31 -7.06 14.26 19.76
N MET A 32 -6.77 14.08 18.47
CA MET A 32 -5.59 13.30 18.05
C MET A 32 -4.29 14.07 18.29
N LYS A 33 -4.31 15.40 18.13
CA LYS A 33 -3.14 16.26 18.45
C LYS A 33 -2.66 16.07 19.87
N GLU A 34 -3.57 16.02 20.85
CA GLU A 34 -3.21 15.83 22.26
C GLU A 34 -2.77 14.38 22.57
N ARG A 35 -3.50 13.39 22.04
CA ARG A 35 -3.25 11.96 22.36
C ARG A 35 -2.04 11.36 21.64
N CYS A 36 -1.63 11.92 20.49
CA CYS A 36 -0.57 11.36 19.66
C CYS A 36 0.76 12.15 19.71
N VAL A 37 0.92 13.09 20.64
CA VAL A 37 2.22 13.76 20.86
C VAL A 37 3.24 12.74 21.34
N VAL A 38 4.43 12.78 20.75
CA VAL A 38 5.57 11.99 21.17
C VAL A 38 6.67 12.93 21.65
N VAL A 39 7.13 12.73 22.88
CA VAL A 39 8.27 13.45 23.45
C VAL A 39 9.39 12.45 23.67
N ILE A 40 10.56 12.70 23.08
CA ILE A 40 11.74 11.84 23.19
C ILE A 40 12.84 12.67 23.86
N PRO A 41 13.25 12.35 25.10
CA PRO A 41 14.38 13.01 25.74
C PRO A 41 15.69 12.77 24.98
N GLY A 42 16.61 13.74 25.01
CA GLY A 42 17.86 13.67 24.23
C GLY A 42 18.83 12.55 24.62
N TRP A 43 18.62 11.90 25.76
CA TRP A 43 19.41 10.74 26.24
C TRP A 43 18.71 9.40 26.04
N ASP A 44 17.46 9.40 25.55
CA ASP A 44 16.74 8.17 25.27
C ASP A 44 17.24 7.54 23.96
N LEU A 45 17.01 6.24 23.78
CA LEU A 45 17.23 5.51 22.52
C LEU A 45 18.65 5.49 21.94
N MET A 46 19.66 5.87 22.73
CA MET A 46 21.07 5.91 22.27
C MET A 46 21.63 4.53 21.88
N SER A 47 21.07 3.44 22.41
CA SER A 47 21.52 2.07 22.15
C SER A 47 21.01 1.54 20.80
N TYR A 48 21.87 0.83 20.07
CA TYR A 48 21.47 0.05 18.89
C TYR A 48 20.41 -1.02 19.22
N PHE A 49 20.56 -1.69 20.37
CA PHE A 49 19.73 -2.82 20.77
C PHE A 49 18.42 -2.35 21.40
N SER A 50 17.31 -3.00 21.02
CA SER A 50 16.03 -2.89 21.75
C SER A 50 15.84 -4.07 22.69
N ASP A 51 15.96 -5.29 22.16
CA ASP A 51 15.80 -6.52 22.93
C ASP A 51 16.72 -7.58 22.35
N LYS A 52 17.79 -7.94 23.07
CA LYS A 52 18.78 -8.92 22.59
C LYS A 52 18.26 -10.35 22.59
N THR A 53 17.12 -10.61 23.22
CA THR A 53 16.50 -11.95 23.29
C THR A 53 15.56 -12.21 22.11
N ASN A 54 15.10 -11.15 21.44
CA ASN A 54 14.24 -11.25 20.27
C ASN A 54 15.06 -11.61 19.02
N VAL A 55 14.50 -12.45 18.12
CA VAL A 55 15.09 -12.74 16.80
C VAL A 55 15.38 -11.43 16.07
N CYS A 56 14.45 -10.48 16.09
CA CYS A 56 14.62 -9.14 15.56
C CYS A 56 15.09 -8.19 16.67
N TRP A 57 16.38 -8.24 17.00
CA TRP A 57 16.94 -7.56 18.18
C TRP A 57 16.79 -6.02 18.21
N PHE A 58 16.51 -5.41 17.06
CA PHE A 58 16.24 -3.98 16.92
C PHE A 58 14.75 -3.61 16.95
N LEU A 59 13.84 -4.58 17.07
CA LEU A 59 12.42 -4.35 17.31
C LEU A 59 12.19 -4.01 18.78
N ARG A 60 11.49 -2.90 19.04
CA ARG A 60 11.00 -2.59 20.38
C ARG A 60 9.82 -3.50 20.77
N GLN A 61 9.83 -3.95 22.02
CA GLN A 61 8.78 -4.81 22.55
C GLN A 61 7.39 -4.13 22.54
N ASP A 62 7.32 -2.84 22.88
CA ASP A 62 6.07 -2.07 22.87
C ASP A 62 5.46 -1.93 21.45
N LEU A 63 6.31 -1.82 20.42
CA LEU A 63 5.85 -1.84 19.03
C LEU A 63 5.32 -3.23 18.64
N ALA A 64 6.02 -4.29 19.05
CA ALA A 64 5.57 -5.66 18.79
C ALA A 64 4.19 -5.93 19.42
N GLU A 65 3.96 -5.42 20.63
CA GLU A 65 2.68 -5.50 21.33
C GLU A 65 1.59 -4.67 20.64
N ALA A 66 1.90 -3.43 20.22
CA ALA A 66 0.96 -2.58 19.50
C ALA A 66 0.53 -3.19 18.15
N ILE A 67 1.47 -3.80 17.41
CA ILE A 67 1.18 -4.53 16.16
C ILE A 67 0.22 -5.71 16.42
N LYS A 68 0.52 -6.54 17.43
CA LYS A 68 -0.33 -7.69 17.80
C LYS A 68 -1.71 -7.25 18.25
N ALA A 69 -1.79 -6.20 19.06
CA ALA A 69 -3.05 -5.65 19.56
C ALA A 69 -3.92 -5.12 18.41
N LEU A 70 -3.32 -4.39 17.46
CA LEU A 70 -4.03 -3.88 16.30
C LEU A 70 -4.59 -5.03 15.43
N HIS A 71 -3.75 -6.00 15.04
CA HIS A 71 -4.22 -7.13 14.23
C HIS A 71 -5.31 -7.96 14.92
N ARG A 72 -5.24 -8.10 16.25
CA ARG A 72 -6.29 -8.76 17.04
C ARG A 72 -7.60 -7.96 17.02
N ALA A 73 -7.53 -6.64 17.14
CA ALA A 73 -8.71 -5.77 17.13
C ALA A 73 -9.38 -5.73 15.74
N ILE A 74 -8.59 -5.76 14.67
CA ILE A 74 -9.11 -5.77 13.29
C ILE A 74 -9.57 -7.16 12.85
N GLY A 75 -8.87 -8.20 13.30
CA GLY A 75 -9.10 -9.58 12.86
C GLY A 75 -8.57 -9.89 11.45
N ASN A 76 -7.68 -9.06 10.91
CA ASN A 76 -7.18 -9.21 9.54
C ASN A 76 -6.00 -10.19 9.39
N ALA A 77 -5.22 -10.45 10.45
CA ALA A 77 -4.05 -11.33 10.35
C ALA A 77 -3.79 -12.14 11.62
N ALA A 78 -3.20 -13.32 11.43
CA ALA A 78 -2.67 -14.15 12.50
C ALA A 78 -1.30 -13.66 12.98
N THR A 79 -1.15 -13.52 14.29
CA THR A 79 0.09 -13.03 14.92
C THR A 79 0.67 -14.00 15.94
N GLU A 80 -0.08 -15.04 16.31
CA GLU A 80 0.39 -16.13 17.14
C GLU A 80 1.38 -16.99 16.35
N GLU A 81 2.31 -17.60 17.08
CA GLU A 81 3.30 -18.56 16.53
C GLU A 81 4.11 -17.99 15.36
N ARG A 82 4.41 -16.69 15.43
CA ARG A 82 5.14 -15.95 14.40
C ARG A 82 6.16 -15.00 14.98
N TYR A 83 7.22 -14.80 14.21
CA TYR A 83 8.21 -13.76 14.42
C TYR A 83 7.75 -12.46 13.77
N ILE A 84 8.03 -11.34 14.44
CA ILE A 84 7.82 -10.00 13.88
C ILE A 84 9.17 -9.44 13.49
N VAL A 85 9.34 -9.10 12.22
CA VAL A 85 10.53 -8.43 11.70
C VAL A 85 10.14 -7.02 11.29
N VAL A 86 10.71 -6.00 11.94
CA VAL A 86 10.47 -4.58 11.61
C VAL A 86 11.43 -4.11 10.52
N GLY A 87 10.96 -3.28 9.60
CA GLY A 87 11.78 -2.71 8.53
C GLY A 87 11.41 -1.27 8.22
N ASN A 88 12.26 -0.61 7.44
CA ASN A 88 12.12 0.75 6.94
C ASN A 88 11.03 0.84 5.84
N GLY A 89 9.80 0.46 6.21
CA GLY A 89 8.67 0.25 5.29
C GLY A 89 8.63 -1.17 4.70
N SER A 90 7.48 -1.55 4.13
CA SER A 90 7.29 -2.87 3.51
C SER A 90 8.28 -3.14 2.36
N SER A 91 8.68 -2.12 1.59
CA SER A 91 9.70 -2.26 0.53
C SER A 91 11.01 -2.91 1.00
N GLN A 92 11.54 -2.49 2.16
CA GLN A 92 12.77 -3.10 2.71
C GLN A 92 12.52 -4.55 3.14
N LEU A 93 11.32 -4.84 3.67
CA LEU A 93 10.94 -6.17 4.12
C LEU A 93 10.68 -7.14 2.96
N CYS A 94 10.13 -6.67 1.86
CA CYS A 94 9.97 -7.44 0.63
C CYS A 94 11.34 -7.91 0.13
N GLN A 95 12.30 -6.98 0.00
CA GLN A 95 13.68 -7.31 -0.37
C GLN A 95 14.35 -8.26 0.65
N ALA A 96 14.13 -8.05 1.94
CA ALA A 96 14.65 -8.94 2.98
C ALA A 96 14.07 -10.37 2.86
N ALA A 97 12.78 -10.50 2.53
CA ALA A 97 12.12 -11.79 2.32
C ALA A 97 12.63 -12.48 1.04
N LEU A 98 12.79 -11.73 -0.06
CA LEU A 98 13.41 -12.24 -1.29
C LEU A 98 14.83 -12.75 -1.03
N PHE A 99 15.65 -11.98 -0.32
CA PHE A 99 16.98 -12.40 0.12
C PHE A 99 16.93 -13.66 0.99
N ALA A 100 16.05 -13.69 1.98
CA ALA A 100 15.96 -14.78 2.94
C ALA A 100 15.59 -16.10 2.27
N LEU A 101 14.48 -16.11 1.53
CA LEU A 101 14.00 -17.30 0.82
C LEU A 101 15.02 -17.79 -0.20
N SER A 102 15.65 -16.87 -0.94
CA SER A 102 16.63 -17.25 -1.96
C SER A 102 17.95 -17.74 -1.37
N SER A 103 18.37 -17.19 -0.23
CA SER A 103 19.58 -17.64 0.48
C SER A 103 19.42 -19.05 1.03
N LEU A 104 18.20 -19.43 1.41
CA LEU A 104 17.87 -20.75 1.97
C LEU A 104 17.65 -21.83 0.89
N SER A 105 17.54 -21.46 -0.38
CA SER A 105 17.35 -22.40 -1.48
C SER A 105 18.69 -22.80 -2.10
N GLU A 106 18.82 -24.06 -2.53
CA GLU A 106 20.04 -24.56 -3.18
C GLU A 106 20.13 -24.11 -4.64
N ASP A 107 19.01 -24.07 -5.36
CA ASP A 107 18.98 -23.69 -6.77
C ASP A 107 18.88 -22.18 -6.93
N LYS A 108 19.95 -21.55 -7.43
CA LYS A 108 20.00 -20.11 -7.70
C LYS A 108 20.33 -19.86 -9.18
N PRO A 109 19.78 -18.79 -9.80
CA PRO A 109 18.85 -17.81 -9.22
C PRO A 109 17.41 -18.32 -9.15
N LEU A 110 16.69 -17.98 -8.07
CA LEU A 110 15.26 -18.24 -7.93
C LEU A 110 14.46 -17.34 -8.88
N SER A 111 13.39 -17.86 -9.44
CA SER A 111 12.48 -17.06 -10.26
C SER A 111 11.55 -16.24 -9.37
N ILE A 112 11.48 -14.92 -9.58
CA ILE A 112 10.56 -14.02 -8.87
C ILE A 112 9.45 -13.62 -9.81
N VAL A 113 8.21 -13.82 -9.41
CA VAL A 113 7.03 -13.53 -10.23
C VAL A 113 5.94 -12.82 -9.44
N ALA A 114 5.11 -12.04 -10.13
CA ALA A 114 3.88 -11.48 -9.58
C ALA A 114 2.83 -11.43 -10.69
N ALA A 115 1.55 -11.68 -10.36
CA ALA A 115 0.49 -11.67 -11.36
C ALA A 115 0.25 -10.25 -11.91
N VAL A 116 0.16 -10.08 -13.22
CA VAL A 116 -0.15 -8.79 -13.86
C VAL A 116 -1.62 -8.38 -13.64
N PRO A 117 -1.98 -7.10 -13.48
CA PRO A 117 -1.07 -6.00 -13.17
C PRO A 117 -0.53 -6.14 -11.75
N TYR A 118 0.75 -5.84 -11.56
CA TYR A 118 1.45 -5.91 -10.27
C TYR A 118 1.96 -4.55 -9.83
N TYR A 119 2.38 -4.45 -8.56
CA TYR A 119 3.02 -3.25 -8.04
C TYR A 119 4.35 -3.01 -8.77
N SER A 120 4.43 -1.93 -9.53
CA SER A 120 5.53 -1.67 -10.48
C SER A 120 6.92 -1.73 -9.86
N THR A 121 7.05 -1.40 -8.57
CA THR A 121 8.34 -1.32 -7.90
C THR A 121 8.93 -2.70 -7.56
N TYR A 122 8.17 -3.80 -7.67
CA TYR A 122 8.74 -5.14 -7.50
C TYR A 122 9.81 -5.49 -8.56
N GLU A 123 9.61 -5.09 -9.82
CA GLU A 123 10.60 -5.31 -10.89
C GLU A 123 11.91 -4.56 -10.59
N GLU A 124 11.79 -3.31 -10.14
CA GLU A 124 12.92 -2.47 -9.75
C GLU A 124 13.63 -3.05 -8.51
N GLU A 125 12.89 -3.37 -7.44
CA GLU A 125 13.44 -3.94 -6.20
C GLU A 125 14.17 -5.27 -6.44
N ALA A 126 13.63 -6.13 -7.33
CA ALA A 126 14.23 -7.43 -7.63
C ALA A 126 15.43 -7.34 -8.59
N SER A 127 15.61 -6.24 -9.34
CA SER A 127 16.60 -6.14 -10.41
C SER A 127 17.71 -5.13 -10.16
N TYR A 128 17.46 -4.09 -9.35
CA TYR A 128 18.35 -2.92 -9.23
C TYR A 128 19.77 -3.26 -8.76
N VAL A 129 19.93 -4.18 -7.81
CA VAL A 129 21.25 -4.57 -7.25
C VAL A 129 21.95 -5.68 -8.02
N GLN A 130 21.37 -6.18 -9.12
CA GLN A 130 21.93 -7.25 -9.94
C GLN A 130 22.34 -8.50 -9.13
N SER A 131 21.49 -8.91 -8.19
CA SER A 131 21.71 -10.07 -7.33
C SER A 131 21.85 -11.36 -8.15
N GLN A 132 22.73 -12.27 -7.72
CA GLN A 132 22.83 -13.63 -8.26
C GLN A 132 21.88 -14.62 -7.56
N LEU A 133 21.19 -14.20 -6.49
CA LEU A 133 20.33 -15.07 -5.70
C LEU A 133 18.97 -15.34 -6.38
N TYR A 134 18.48 -14.37 -7.14
CA TYR A 134 17.15 -14.39 -7.73
C TYR A 134 17.09 -13.53 -8.98
N LYS A 135 16.06 -13.77 -9.81
CA LYS A 135 15.82 -13.07 -11.06
C LYS A 135 14.33 -12.80 -11.25
N TRP A 136 13.99 -11.58 -11.65
CA TRP A 136 12.63 -11.22 -12.04
C TRP A 136 12.22 -11.92 -13.34
N GLU A 137 11.14 -12.71 -13.29
CA GLU A 137 10.60 -13.50 -14.42
C GLU A 137 9.16 -13.05 -14.79
N ARG A 138 8.76 -11.85 -14.37
CA ARG A 138 7.50 -11.16 -14.76
C ARG A 138 6.22 -11.87 -14.31
N ASP A 139 5.26 -12.07 -15.23
CA ASP A 139 3.88 -12.43 -14.92
C ASP A 139 3.75 -13.87 -14.40
N ALA A 140 3.27 -13.99 -13.16
CA ALA A 140 2.99 -15.27 -12.52
C ALA A 140 1.95 -16.11 -13.28
N ARG A 141 1.00 -15.50 -14.01
CA ARG A 141 -0.06 -16.25 -14.71
C ARG A 141 0.44 -17.04 -15.92
N THR A 142 1.48 -16.54 -16.58
CA THR A 142 2.09 -17.20 -17.74
C THR A 142 3.38 -17.95 -17.38
N PHE A 143 3.77 -17.94 -16.10
CA PHE A 143 5.03 -18.52 -15.66
C PHE A 143 5.00 -20.05 -15.67
N ASN A 144 5.81 -20.66 -16.55
CA ASN A 144 5.88 -22.10 -16.72
C ASN A 144 7.30 -22.68 -16.50
N LYS A 145 8.31 -21.84 -16.29
CA LYS A 145 9.71 -22.27 -16.11
C LYS A 145 9.83 -23.29 -14.96
N PRO A 146 10.57 -24.39 -15.13
CA PRO A 146 10.82 -25.35 -14.06
C PRO A 146 11.78 -24.78 -13.00
N GLY A 147 11.76 -25.36 -11.81
CA GLY A 147 12.62 -24.97 -10.68
C GLY A 147 11.91 -24.10 -9.63
N PRO A 148 12.62 -23.70 -8.56
CA PRO A 148 12.03 -22.94 -7.48
C PRO A 148 11.70 -21.51 -7.91
N TYR A 149 10.61 -21.02 -7.34
CA TYR A 149 10.15 -19.66 -7.53
C TYR A 149 9.63 -19.06 -6.23
N ILE A 150 9.61 -17.73 -6.20
CA ILE A 150 8.92 -16.94 -5.20
C ILE A 150 7.84 -16.15 -5.93
N GLU A 151 6.59 -16.32 -5.51
CA GLU A 151 5.47 -15.52 -5.97
C GLU A 151 5.16 -14.42 -4.96
N ILE A 152 5.12 -13.17 -5.42
CA ILE A 152 4.69 -12.02 -4.62
C ILE A 152 3.19 -11.78 -4.89
N VAL A 153 2.38 -11.90 -3.84
CA VAL A 153 0.93 -11.75 -3.90
C VAL A 153 0.50 -10.50 -3.13
N THR A 154 0.13 -9.44 -3.83
CA THR A 154 -0.43 -8.24 -3.22
C THR A 154 -1.95 -8.36 -3.15
N SER A 155 -2.54 -8.21 -1.96
CA SER A 155 -3.99 -8.34 -1.76
C SER A 155 -4.47 -7.40 -0.64
N PRO A 156 -5.41 -6.47 -0.89
CA PRO A 156 -5.83 -5.95 -2.18
C PRO A 156 -4.64 -5.50 -3.02
N ASN A 157 -4.70 -5.78 -4.32
CA ASN A 157 -3.60 -5.58 -5.23
C ASN A 157 -3.36 -4.09 -5.55
N ASN A 158 -2.10 -3.78 -5.85
CA ASN A 158 -1.70 -2.52 -6.48
C ASN A 158 -1.31 -2.86 -7.92
N PRO A 159 -1.96 -2.30 -8.96
CA PRO A 159 -2.77 -1.07 -8.90
C PRO A 159 -4.28 -1.26 -8.80
N ASP A 160 -4.81 -2.45 -9.10
CA ASP A 160 -6.22 -2.63 -9.48
C ASP A 160 -7.18 -2.91 -8.30
N GLY A 161 -6.68 -2.99 -7.06
CA GLY A 161 -7.51 -3.23 -5.87
C GLY A 161 -8.09 -4.63 -5.76
N THR A 162 -7.74 -5.56 -6.66
CA THR A 162 -8.28 -6.92 -6.65
C THR A 162 -7.81 -7.71 -5.44
N ILE A 163 -8.70 -8.52 -4.86
CA ILE A 163 -8.30 -9.53 -3.87
C ILE A 163 -7.63 -10.69 -4.60
N ARG A 164 -6.45 -11.10 -4.14
CA ARG A 164 -5.61 -12.07 -4.83
C ARG A 164 -5.15 -13.22 -3.95
N GLU A 165 -4.94 -14.34 -4.62
CA GLU A 165 -4.33 -15.57 -4.14
C GLU A 165 -3.20 -15.96 -5.13
N PRO A 166 -2.29 -16.87 -4.75
CA PRO A 166 -1.26 -17.37 -5.65
C PRO A 166 -1.85 -18.03 -6.90
N VAL A 167 -1.22 -17.79 -8.05
CA VAL A 167 -1.69 -18.32 -9.35
C VAL A 167 -0.76 -19.38 -9.92
N VAL A 168 0.52 -19.44 -9.53
CA VAL A 168 1.44 -20.45 -10.08
C VAL A 168 1.12 -21.84 -9.53
N ASN A 169 0.81 -21.95 -8.23
CA ASN A 169 0.32 -23.18 -7.58
C ASN A 169 1.13 -24.47 -7.88
N ARG A 170 2.46 -24.37 -8.00
CA ARG A 170 3.39 -25.50 -8.21
C ARG A 170 4.33 -25.76 -7.03
N GLY A 171 3.93 -25.36 -5.82
CA GLY A 171 4.71 -25.58 -4.59
C GLY A 171 5.89 -24.63 -4.36
N GLY A 172 5.90 -23.46 -5.01
CA GLY A 172 6.88 -22.41 -4.73
C GLY A 172 6.64 -21.67 -3.43
N LYS A 173 7.53 -20.74 -3.08
CA LYS A 173 7.39 -19.89 -1.91
C LYS A 173 6.51 -18.69 -2.24
N VAL A 174 5.78 -18.19 -1.25
CA VAL A 174 4.86 -17.06 -1.44
C VAL A 174 5.15 -15.98 -0.41
N ILE A 175 5.21 -14.74 -0.87
CA ILE A 175 5.24 -13.54 -0.02
C ILE A 175 3.91 -12.84 -0.21
N TYR A 176 3.12 -12.70 0.84
CA TYR A 176 1.89 -11.90 0.79
C TYR A 176 2.17 -10.47 1.22
N ASP A 177 1.85 -9.51 0.36
CA ASP A 177 1.86 -8.09 0.67
C ASP A 177 0.44 -7.60 0.95
N PHE A 178 0.16 -7.44 2.24
CA PHE A 178 -1.13 -7.00 2.78
C PHE A 178 -1.12 -5.52 3.16
N ALA A 179 -0.32 -4.69 2.48
CA ALA A 179 -0.25 -3.24 2.72
C ALA A 179 -1.63 -2.56 2.74
N TYR A 180 -2.60 -3.04 1.95
CA TYR A 180 -3.94 -2.48 1.82
C TYR A 180 -5.04 -3.34 2.48
N TYR A 181 -4.70 -4.43 3.18
CA TYR A 181 -5.71 -5.31 3.79
C TYR A 181 -6.20 -4.77 5.14
N TRP A 182 -6.87 -3.63 5.06
CA TRP A 182 -7.41 -2.88 6.19
C TRP A 182 -8.86 -2.46 5.91
N PRO A 183 -9.71 -2.34 6.96
CA PRO A 183 -11.15 -2.14 6.78
C PRO A 183 -11.52 -0.91 5.95
N HIS A 184 -10.72 0.16 6.00
CA HIS A 184 -10.98 1.38 5.25
C HIS A 184 -10.78 1.24 3.74
N TYR A 185 -10.05 0.23 3.26
CA TYR A 185 -9.93 -0.05 1.83
C TYR A 185 -10.76 -1.23 1.37
N THR A 186 -10.92 -2.26 2.20
CA THR A 186 -11.55 -3.51 1.79
C THR A 186 -12.27 -4.20 2.93
N PRO A 187 -13.35 -4.96 2.66
CA PRO A 187 -13.93 -5.87 3.64
C PRO A 187 -12.89 -6.85 4.17
N ILE A 188 -12.82 -6.99 5.50
CA ILE A 188 -12.03 -8.04 6.16
C ILE A 188 -12.87 -9.31 6.14
N THR A 189 -12.69 -10.14 5.12
CA THR A 189 -13.52 -11.35 4.91
C THR A 189 -13.04 -12.54 5.73
N HIS A 190 -11.74 -12.60 6.00
CA HIS A 190 -11.13 -13.63 6.83
C HIS A 190 -9.79 -13.14 7.41
N ARG A 191 -9.37 -13.85 8.45
CA ARG A 191 -8.07 -13.67 9.09
C ARG A 191 -6.99 -14.35 8.28
N GLN A 192 -6.01 -13.58 7.79
CA GLN A 192 -4.90 -14.12 6.99
C GLN A 192 -3.95 -14.95 7.86
N ASP A 193 -3.53 -16.14 7.37
CA ASP A 193 -2.68 -17.08 8.10
C ASP A 193 -1.53 -17.63 7.24
N HIS A 194 -0.86 -16.78 6.48
CA HIS A 194 0.21 -17.20 5.57
C HIS A 194 1.59 -17.24 6.23
N ASP A 195 2.56 -17.83 5.53
CA ASP A 195 3.94 -18.03 6.00
C ASP A 195 4.70 -16.70 6.16
N ILE A 196 4.54 -15.79 5.19
CA ILE A 196 5.13 -14.45 5.19
C ILE A 196 4.04 -13.45 4.82
N MET A 197 3.73 -12.55 5.75
CA MET A 197 2.74 -11.49 5.57
C MET A 197 3.38 -10.13 5.84
N LEU A 198 3.38 -9.26 4.84
CA LEU A 198 3.97 -7.93 4.92
C LEU A 198 2.88 -6.87 5.15
N PHE A 199 3.18 -5.92 6.03
CA PHE A 199 2.34 -4.76 6.30
C PHE A 199 3.19 -3.49 6.35
N THR A 200 2.56 -2.34 6.10
CA THR A 200 3.21 -1.04 6.17
C THR A 200 2.39 -0.05 6.98
N PHE A 201 3.06 0.69 7.85
CA PHE A 201 2.45 1.79 8.58
C PHE A 201 1.97 2.91 7.65
N SER A 202 2.62 3.04 6.48
CA SER A 202 2.31 4.08 5.49
C SER A 202 0.85 4.04 5.05
N LYS A 203 0.30 2.83 4.83
CA LYS A 203 -1.01 2.64 4.22
C LYS A 203 -2.13 2.41 5.22
N ILE A 204 -1.81 2.23 6.50
CA ILE A 204 -2.83 2.21 7.54
C ILE A 204 -3.33 3.64 7.75
N ALA A 205 -2.47 4.48 8.31
CA ALA A 205 -2.85 5.76 8.87
C ALA A 205 -2.24 6.98 8.15
N GLY A 206 -1.53 6.75 7.04
CA GLY A 206 -0.96 7.85 6.26
C GLY A 206 0.44 8.30 6.70
N HIS A 207 1.08 7.63 7.66
CA HIS A 207 2.40 7.99 8.17
C HIS A 207 3.55 7.48 7.28
N ALA A 208 3.49 7.80 5.99
CA ALA A 208 4.47 7.32 5.00
C ALA A 208 5.91 7.74 5.33
N GLY A 209 6.10 8.97 5.81
CA GLY A 209 7.42 9.49 6.20
C GLY A 209 8.06 8.81 7.41
N SER A 210 7.30 8.07 8.23
CA SER A 210 7.86 7.31 9.36
C SER A 210 8.66 6.10 8.95
N ARG A 211 8.52 5.64 7.69
CA ARG A 211 9.26 4.47 7.16
C ARG A 211 9.17 3.26 8.09
N ILE A 212 7.96 2.88 8.55
CA ILE A 212 7.77 1.66 9.34
C ILE A 212 6.95 0.64 8.54
N GLY A 213 7.41 -0.59 8.53
CA GLY A 213 6.65 -1.77 8.14
C GLY A 213 7.02 -2.95 9.03
N TRP A 214 6.23 -4.01 8.95
CA TRP A 214 6.53 -5.26 9.65
C TRP A 214 6.16 -6.47 8.80
N ALA A 215 6.95 -7.53 8.96
CA ALA A 215 6.65 -8.85 8.43
C ALA A 215 6.24 -9.77 9.59
N LEU A 216 5.17 -10.52 9.40
CA LEU A 216 4.79 -11.64 10.26
C LEU A 216 5.27 -12.92 9.57
N VAL A 217 6.18 -13.66 10.22
CA VAL A 217 6.91 -14.78 9.61
C VAL A 217 6.76 -16.03 10.46
N LYS A 218 6.29 -17.13 9.88
CA LYS A 218 6.17 -18.44 10.58
C LYS A 218 7.53 -19.10 10.80
N ASP A 219 8.33 -19.22 9.75
CA ASP A 219 9.62 -19.92 9.78
C ASP A 219 10.72 -19.06 10.43
N ILE A 220 11.32 -19.58 11.51
CA ILE A 220 12.39 -18.90 12.24
C ILE A 220 13.65 -18.67 11.40
N GLU A 221 14.00 -19.60 10.51
CA GLU A 221 15.21 -19.48 9.68
C GLU A 221 15.02 -18.40 8.61
N VAL A 222 13.81 -18.30 8.05
CA VAL A 222 13.44 -17.16 7.19
C VAL A 222 13.52 -15.86 7.98
N ALA A 223 12.92 -15.80 9.18
CA ALA A 223 12.96 -14.60 10.01
C ALA A 223 14.39 -14.16 10.37
N LYS A 224 15.26 -15.11 10.76
CA LYS A 224 16.69 -14.85 11.03
C LYS A 224 17.41 -14.32 9.80
N LYS A 225 17.15 -14.88 8.61
CA LYS A 225 17.76 -14.40 7.36
C LYS A 225 17.27 -13.01 6.96
N MET A 226 16.00 -12.68 7.19
CA MET A 226 15.49 -11.33 7.02
C MET A 226 16.18 -10.36 7.99
N VAL A 227 16.33 -10.72 9.27
CA VAL A 227 17.05 -9.91 10.26
C VAL A 227 18.53 -9.76 9.89
N GLN A 228 19.16 -10.81 9.35
CA GLN A 228 20.54 -10.74 8.84
C GLN A 228 20.65 -9.69 7.73
N TYR A 229 19.75 -9.71 6.75
CA TYR A 229 19.70 -8.70 5.69
C TYR A 229 19.58 -7.29 6.26
N LEU A 230 18.62 -7.07 7.16
CA LEU A 230 18.35 -5.75 7.75
C LEU A 230 19.49 -5.25 8.65
N THR A 231 20.19 -6.16 9.32
CA THR A 231 21.38 -5.84 10.12
C THR A 231 22.49 -5.26 9.25
N ILE A 232 22.75 -5.87 8.10
CA ILE A 232 23.79 -5.40 7.17
C ILE A 232 23.32 -4.18 6.37
N ASN A 233 22.05 -4.15 5.98
CA ASN A 233 21.51 -3.10 5.12
C ASN A 233 21.40 -1.74 5.83
N SER A 234 21.01 -1.72 7.11
CA SER A 234 20.77 -0.45 7.83
C SER A 234 21.00 -0.50 9.34
N ILE A 235 21.54 -1.59 9.90
CA ILE A 235 21.71 -1.78 11.36
C ILE A 235 20.36 -1.62 12.08
N GLY A 236 19.30 -2.17 11.49
CA GLY A 236 17.94 -2.11 12.02
C GLY A 236 17.16 -0.87 11.56
N VAL A 237 16.26 -0.40 12.42
CA VAL A 237 15.23 0.62 12.13
C VAL A 237 15.23 1.68 13.23
N SER A 238 15.05 2.95 12.84
CA SER A 238 15.01 4.11 13.77
C SER A 238 14.10 3.84 14.97
N LYS A 239 14.63 4.06 16.19
CA LYS A 239 13.88 3.85 17.43
C LYS A 239 12.80 4.91 17.61
N GLU A 240 13.05 6.13 17.17
CA GLU A 240 12.10 7.24 17.17
C GLU A 240 10.89 6.93 16.28
N SER A 241 11.15 6.38 15.10
CA SER A 241 10.10 5.93 14.18
C SER A 241 9.26 4.82 14.78
N GLN A 242 9.90 3.88 15.50
CA GLN A 242 9.20 2.82 16.23
C GLN A 242 8.34 3.38 17.37
N ILE A 243 8.84 4.31 18.21
CA ILE A 243 8.04 4.94 19.28
C ILE A 243 6.82 5.65 18.69
N ARG A 244 7.03 6.46 17.65
CA ARG A 244 5.94 7.19 17.01
C ARG A 244 4.89 6.22 16.46
N ALA A 245 5.32 5.15 15.80
CA ALA A 245 4.41 4.11 15.34
C ALA A 245 3.67 3.45 16.51
N THR A 246 4.34 3.07 17.60
CA THR A 246 3.72 2.48 18.80
C THR A 246 2.57 3.34 19.32
N VAL A 247 2.81 4.64 19.53
CA VAL A 247 1.77 5.57 20.03
C VAL A 247 0.56 5.60 19.10
N ILE A 248 0.79 5.74 17.80
CA ILE A 248 -0.29 5.85 16.81
C ILE A 248 -1.05 4.53 16.67
N LEU A 249 -0.36 3.38 16.61
CA LEU A 249 -1.02 2.07 16.52
C LEU A 249 -1.85 1.78 17.78
N ASN A 250 -1.38 2.20 18.95
CA ASN A 250 -2.16 2.09 20.19
C ASN A 250 -3.43 2.95 20.15
N GLU A 251 -3.34 4.19 19.67
CA GLU A 251 -4.52 5.05 19.52
C GLU A 251 -5.51 4.51 18.48
N LEU A 252 -5.04 4.00 17.33
CA LEU A 252 -5.88 3.30 16.36
C LEU A 252 -6.60 2.09 16.98
N THR A 253 -5.89 1.31 17.78
CA THR A 253 -6.45 0.13 18.44
C THR A 253 -7.51 0.51 19.47
N LYS A 254 -7.27 1.57 20.25
CA LYS A 254 -8.24 2.08 21.23
C LYS A 254 -9.50 2.61 20.54
N SER A 255 -9.33 3.38 19.46
CA SER A 255 -10.45 4.02 18.77
C SER A 255 -11.36 3.04 18.02
N CYS A 256 -10.88 1.82 17.72
CA CYS A 256 -11.74 0.72 17.22
C CYS A 256 -12.95 0.43 18.13
N ARG A 257 -12.86 0.74 19.44
CA ARG A 257 -13.93 0.48 20.42
C ARG A 257 -15.03 1.55 20.43
N ILE A 258 -14.77 2.72 19.82
CA ILE A 258 -15.68 3.87 19.83
C ILE A 258 -15.88 4.30 18.38
N LYS A 259 -17.04 3.96 17.81
CA LYS A 259 -17.32 4.17 16.37
C LYS A 259 -17.06 5.60 15.90
N SER A 260 -17.42 6.61 16.68
CA SER A 260 -17.23 8.04 16.34
C SER A 260 -15.77 8.51 16.37
N GLU A 261 -14.89 7.79 17.06
CA GLU A 261 -13.44 8.07 17.07
C GLU A 261 -12.66 7.12 16.14
N SER A 262 -13.33 6.12 15.54
CA SER A 262 -12.68 5.08 14.76
C SER A 262 -12.05 5.65 13.49
N PHE A 263 -10.72 5.57 13.40
CA PHE A 263 -9.99 5.89 12.19
C PHE A 263 -10.47 5.06 11.00
N PHE A 264 -10.85 3.79 11.22
CA PHE A 264 -11.27 2.90 10.15
C PHE A 264 -12.63 3.29 9.57
N GLU A 265 -13.55 3.82 10.37
CA GLU A 265 -14.81 4.38 9.87
C GLU A 265 -14.55 5.69 9.12
N TYR A 266 -13.75 6.60 9.69
CA TYR A 266 -13.34 7.85 9.01
C TYR A 266 -12.67 7.58 7.67
N GLY A 267 -11.67 6.68 7.66
CA GLY A 267 -10.92 6.31 6.47
C GLY A 267 -11.79 5.62 5.43
N ASN A 268 -12.71 4.75 5.86
CA ASN A 268 -13.64 4.08 4.95
C ASN A 268 -14.53 5.12 4.26
N GLU A 269 -15.14 6.04 5.01
CA GLU A 269 -16.00 7.07 4.43
C GLU A 269 -15.20 8.01 3.52
N LYS A 270 -14.03 8.49 3.96
CA LYS A 270 -13.17 9.36 3.15
C LYS A 270 -12.83 8.74 1.79
N VAL A 271 -12.44 7.47 1.76
CA VAL A 271 -12.06 6.79 0.52
C VAL A 271 -13.30 6.43 -0.31
N LYS A 272 -14.40 6.02 0.34
CA LYS A 272 -15.70 5.76 -0.30
C LYS A 272 -16.23 6.99 -1.03
N THR A 273 -16.30 8.16 -0.38
CA THR A 273 -16.75 9.41 -1.00
C THR A 273 -15.91 9.76 -2.24
N ARG A 274 -14.59 9.61 -2.15
CA ARG A 274 -13.71 9.83 -3.32
C ARG A 274 -14.01 8.86 -4.47
N TRP A 275 -14.27 7.58 -4.17
CA TRP A 275 -14.67 6.62 -5.20
C TRP A 275 -16.04 6.92 -5.81
N GLU A 276 -17.00 7.37 -5.01
CA GLU A 276 -18.32 7.78 -5.50
C GLU A 276 -18.21 8.97 -6.45
N SER A 277 -17.44 10.01 -6.08
CA SER A 277 -17.18 11.16 -6.94
C SER A 277 -16.46 10.79 -8.23
N LEU A 278 -15.45 9.91 -8.16
CA LEU A 278 -14.74 9.44 -9.35
C LEU A 278 -15.64 8.63 -10.28
N ARG A 279 -16.45 7.70 -9.73
CA ARG A 279 -17.41 6.92 -10.54
C ARG A 279 -18.43 7.81 -11.20
N TRP A 280 -18.94 8.82 -10.49
CA TRP A 280 -19.84 9.82 -11.07
C TRP A 280 -19.19 10.57 -12.24
N VAL A 281 -17.94 11.02 -12.09
CA VAL A 281 -17.22 11.68 -13.20
C VAL A 281 -17.02 10.73 -14.38
N VAL A 282 -16.58 9.50 -14.14
CA VAL A 282 -16.36 8.51 -15.22
C VAL A 282 -17.67 8.21 -15.97
N ASP A 283 -18.79 8.07 -15.27
CA ASP A 283 -20.13 7.95 -15.88
C ASP A 283 -20.44 9.14 -16.82
N LYS A 284 -20.10 10.37 -16.42
CA LYS A 284 -20.26 11.55 -17.29
C LYS A 284 -19.36 11.57 -18.51
N THR A 285 -18.29 10.79 -18.53
CA THR A 285 -17.42 10.69 -19.73
C THR A 285 -17.92 9.68 -20.76
N GLY A 286 -19.09 9.05 -20.54
CA GLY A 286 -19.61 7.97 -21.39
C GLY A 286 -18.63 6.79 -21.43
N ASP A 287 -18.49 6.16 -22.59
CA ASP A 287 -17.63 4.97 -22.74
C ASP A 287 -16.13 5.31 -22.89
N THR A 288 -15.68 6.49 -22.46
CA THR A 288 -14.27 6.89 -22.60
C THR A 288 -13.38 6.15 -21.64
N PHE A 289 -13.75 6.24 -20.37
CA PHE A 289 -12.97 5.74 -19.26
C PHE A 289 -13.69 4.57 -18.61
N THR A 290 -12.90 3.66 -18.07
CA THR A 290 -13.40 2.50 -17.34
C THR A 290 -12.75 2.43 -15.97
N LEU A 291 -13.50 1.88 -15.01
CA LEU A 291 -13.03 1.57 -13.67
C LEU A 291 -13.38 0.12 -13.35
N PRO A 292 -12.57 -0.58 -12.53
CA PRO A 292 -12.93 -1.90 -12.08
C PRO A 292 -14.18 -1.87 -11.19
N ASP A 293 -15.00 -2.89 -11.31
CA ASP A 293 -16.07 -3.15 -10.37
C ASP A 293 -15.61 -4.07 -9.26
N TYR A 294 -15.97 -3.70 -8.03
CA TYR A 294 -15.60 -4.44 -6.84
C TYR A 294 -16.84 -5.06 -6.21
N PRO A 295 -16.92 -6.41 -6.12
CA PRO A 295 -18.06 -7.06 -5.52
C PRO A 295 -18.18 -6.69 -4.04
N GLN A 296 -19.41 -6.69 -3.54
CA GLN A 296 -19.64 -6.57 -2.10
C GLN A 296 -19.23 -7.87 -1.40
N ALA A 297 -18.68 -7.72 -0.20
CA ALA A 297 -18.41 -8.83 0.70
C ALA A 297 -18.75 -8.44 2.13
N PHE A 298 -19.07 -9.44 2.96
CA PHE A 298 -19.28 -9.21 4.39
C PHE A 298 -17.95 -8.86 5.06
N CYS A 299 -17.90 -7.72 5.75
CA CYS A 299 -16.73 -7.28 6.51
C CYS A 299 -16.88 -7.72 7.97
N ASN A 300 -16.04 -8.66 8.43
CA ASN A 300 -16.06 -9.14 9.81
C ASN A 300 -15.73 -8.04 10.82
N PHE A 301 -14.94 -7.03 10.43
CA PHE A 301 -14.62 -5.90 11.29
C PHE A 301 -15.82 -4.95 11.50
N PHE A 302 -16.48 -4.54 10.41
CA PHE A 302 -17.63 -3.63 10.51
C PHE A 302 -18.95 -4.33 10.84
N GLY A 303 -19.02 -5.66 10.69
CA GLY A 303 -20.25 -6.44 10.89
C GLY A 303 -21.33 -6.18 9.83
N LYS A 304 -20.95 -5.68 8.65
CA LYS A 304 -21.86 -5.33 7.54
C LYS A 304 -21.23 -5.64 6.19
N SER A 305 -22.06 -5.79 5.17
CA SER A 305 -21.59 -5.87 3.78
C SER A 305 -21.06 -4.51 3.31
N SER A 306 -19.92 -4.52 2.63
CA SER A 306 -19.30 -3.34 2.02
C SER A 306 -18.62 -3.74 0.72
N SER A 307 -18.47 -2.80 -0.20
CA SER A 307 -17.56 -2.93 -1.34
C SER A 307 -16.13 -2.62 -0.93
N THR A 308 -15.17 -3.01 -1.77
CA THR A 308 -13.78 -2.53 -1.71
C THR A 308 -13.70 -1.12 -2.31
N TYR A 309 -13.00 -0.23 -1.61
CA TYR A 309 -12.64 1.13 -2.04
C TYR A 309 -11.11 1.26 -1.99
N PRO A 310 -10.39 0.82 -3.04
CA PRO A 310 -8.93 0.74 -3.00
C PRO A 310 -8.25 2.10 -2.85
N ALA A 311 -6.99 2.08 -2.38
CA ALA A 311 -6.13 3.26 -2.28
C ALA A 311 -5.78 3.89 -3.65
N PHE A 312 -6.00 3.18 -4.75
CA PHE A 312 -5.73 3.64 -6.09
C PHE A 312 -6.87 3.32 -7.03
N ALA A 313 -7.17 4.23 -7.95
CA ALA A 313 -8.03 3.92 -9.08
C ALA A 313 -7.18 3.38 -10.23
N TRP A 314 -7.62 2.25 -10.80
CA TRP A 314 -7.05 1.69 -12.01
C TRP A 314 -7.90 2.13 -13.20
N LEU A 315 -7.63 3.35 -13.66
CA LEU A 315 -8.40 4.00 -14.70
C LEU A 315 -7.98 3.46 -16.06
N GLY A 316 -8.93 2.92 -16.82
CA GLY A 316 -8.73 2.49 -18.20
C GLY A 316 -9.29 3.49 -19.20
N CYS A 317 -8.79 3.46 -20.43
CA CYS A 317 -9.35 4.13 -21.59
C CYS A 317 -9.80 3.08 -22.61
N ASN A 318 -11.01 3.21 -23.16
CA ASN A 318 -11.51 2.28 -24.18
C ASN A 318 -10.93 2.56 -25.58
N GLU A 319 -10.42 3.77 -25.80
CA GLU A 319 -9.70 4.10 -27.01
C GLU A 319 -8.26 3.57 -26.91
N ASP A 320 -7.71 3.10 -28.04
CA ASP A 320 -6.31 2.65 -28.13
C ASP A 320 -5.36 3.85 -28.08
N LYS A 321 -5.27 4.46 -26.90
CA LYS A 321 -4.51 5.67 -26.59
C LYS A 321 -3.62 5.43 -25.39
N ASP A 322 -2.47 6.07 -25.41
CA ASP A 322 -1.59 6.20 -24.25
C ASP A 322 -2.26 7.13 -23.22
N LEU A 323 -2.87 6.51 -22.20
CA LEU A 323 -3.63 7.22 -21.18
C LEU A 323 -2.73 8.04 -20.24
N GLU A 324 -1.49 7.59 -20.00
CA GLU A 324 -0.52 8.33 -19.20
C GLU A 324 -0.16 9.64 -19.91
N SER A 325 0.14 9.57 -21.21
CA SER A 325 0.42 10.74 -22.04
C SER A 325 -0.78 11.70 -22.11
N LEU A 326 -2.00 11.17 -22.31
CA LEU A 326 -3.22 11.96 -22.36
C LEU A 326 -3.48 12.75 -21.06
N LEU A 327 -3.32 12.11 -19.90
CA LEU A 327 -3.49 12.79 -18.61
C LEU A 327 -2.37 13.79 -18.34
N LYS A 328 -1.15 13.50 -18.79
CA LYS A 328 -0.02 14.43 -18.70
C LYS A 328 -0.25 15.71 -19.50
N GLU A 329 -0.89 15.64 -20.66
CA GLU A 329 -1.33 16.82 -21.44
C GLU A 329 -2.35 17.68 -20.68
N LYS A 330 -3.09 17.07 -19.74
CA LYS A 330 -3.98 17.75 -18.80
C LYS A 330 -3.29 18.08 -17.48
N TYR A 331 -1.95 18.08 -17.44
CA TYR A 331 -1.13 18.39 -16.27
C TYR A 331 -1.42 17.47 -15.06
N VAL A 332 -1.86 16.23 -15.30
CA VAL A 332 -2.07 15.20 -14.27
C VAL A 332 -1.01 14.12 -14.44
N LEU A 333 -0.10 14.02 -13.47
CA LEU A 333 0.87 12.94 -13.43
C LEU A 333 0.22 11.70 -12.79
N THR A 334 0.34 10.57 -13.45
CA THR A 334 -0.16 9.27 -13.00
C THR A 334 0.91 8.21 -13.23
N ARG A 335 0.65 6.99 -12.75
CA ARG A 335 1.54 5.85 -12.99
C ARG A 335 1.04 5.06 -14.20
N GLY A 336 1.77 5.11 -15.32
CA GLY A 336 1.41 4.38 -16.54
C GLY A 336 1.33 2.86 -16.36
N GLY A 337 0.38 2.22 -17.05
CA GLY A 337 0.04 0.82 -16.84
C GLY A 337 1.11 -0.18 -17.28
N GLU A 338 1.95 0.18 -18.25
CA GLU A 338 3.12 -0.63 -18.66
C GLU A 338 4.08 -0.90 -17.51
N ARG A 339 4.24 0.07 -16.60
CA ARG A 339 5.09 -0.10 -15.41
C ARG A 339 4.54 -1.18 -14.46
N CYS A 340 3.24 -1.46 -14.53
CA CYS A 340 2.58 -2.52 -13.78
C CYS A 340 2.49 -3.84 -14.57
N GLY A 341 3.18 -3.95 -15.71
CA GLY A 341 3.11 -5.08 -16.63
C GLY A 341 1.82 -5.12 -17.46
N SER A 342 1.05 -4.04 -17.48
CA SER A 342 -0.22 -3.94 -18.21
C SER A 342 -0.10 -3.09 -19.48
N ASP A 343 -1.23 -2.74 -20.08
CA ASP A 343 -1.33 -1.98 -21.32
C ASP A 343 -1.29 -0.45 -21.08
N LYS A 344 -0.84 0.31 -22.08
CA LYS A 344 -0.78 1.80 -22.08
C LYS A 344 -2.15 2.47 -21.92
N LYS A 345 -3.23 1.75 -22.19
CA LYS A 345 -4.59 2.23 -21.98
C LYS A 345 -4.99 2.36 -20.51
N TYR A 346 -4.14 1.91 -19.57
CA TYR A 346 -4.40 2.01 -18.14
C TYR A 346 -3.40 2.91 -17.43
N VAL A 347 -3.88 3.53 -16.35
CA VAL A 347 -3.06 4.25 -15.39
C VAL A 347 -3.51 3.95 -13.97
N ARG A 348 -2.58 4.00 -13.02
CA ARG A 348 -2.88 4.03 -11.59
C ARG A 348 -2.90 5.47 -11.10
N VAL A 349 -4.00 5.85 -10.46
CA VAL A 349 -4.25 7.18 -9.89
C VAL A 349 -4.32 7.08 -8.37
N ASN A 350 -3.54 7.89 -7.64
CA ASN A 350 -3.57 7.97 -6.18
C ASN A 350 -4.89 8.56 -5.66
N MET A 351 -5.67 7.75 -4.95
CA MET A 351 -6.92 8.19 -4.30
C MET A 351 -6.70 8.75 -2.90
N LEU A 352 -5.46 8.77 -2.41
CA LEU A 352 -5.10 9.16 -1.04
C LEU A 352 -4.26 10.45 -0.99
N GLY A 353 -4.09 11.14 -2.12
CA GLY A 353 -3.40 12.44 -2.17
C GLY A 353 -4.20 13.59 -1.53
N PRO A 354 -3.71 14.83 -1.59
CA PRO A 354 -4.40 16.00 -1.07
C PRO A 354 -5.83 16.15 -1.63
N ASN A 355 -6.78 16.70 -0.85
CA ASN A 355 -8.17 16.90 -1.32
C ASN A 355 -8.22 17.75 -2.59
N LYS A 356 -7.50 18.88 -2.61
CA LYS A 356 -7.43 19.79 -3.75
C LYS A 356 -6.95 19.09 -5.03
N ASP A 357 -5.89 18.28 -4.92
CA ASP A 357 -5.35 17.53 -6.06
C ASP A 357 -6.35 16.51 -6.60
N PHE A 358 -7.11 15.86 -5.72
CA PHE A 358 -8.18 14.95 -6.10
C PHE A 358 -9.34 15.68 -6.80
N GLU A 359 -9.81 16.80 -6.26
CA GLU A 359 -10.88 17.62 -6.85
C GLU A 359 -10.46 18.21 -8.21
N ASP A 360 -9.26 18.77 -8.31
CA ASP A 360 -8.74 19.30 -9.57
C ASP A 360 -8.57 18.18 -10.63
N PHE A 361 -8.24 16.95 -10.21
CA PHE A 361 -8.18 15.79 -11.09
C PHE A 361 -9.55 15.43 -11.65
N LEU A 362 -10.59 15.38 -10.82
CA LEU A 362 -11.97 15.14 -11.26
C LEU A 362 -12.43 16.17 -12.29
N ASN A 363 -12.18 17.46 -12.01
CA ASN A 363 -12.47 18.56 -12.94
C ASN A 363 -11.77 18.37 -14.29
N ARG A 364 -10.48 18.02 -14.27
CA ARG A 364 -9.70 17.83 -15.51
C ARG A 364 -10.16 16.63 -16.31
N LEU A 365 -10.57 15.55 -15.64
CA LEU A 365 -11.06 14.34 -16.28
C LEU A 365 -12.33 14.61 -17.12
N LEU A 366 -13.24 15.46 -16.61
CA LEU A 366 -14.43 15.91 -17.36
C LEU A 366 -14.09 16.66 -18.66
N THR A 367 -12.97 17.40 -18.68
CA THR A 367 -12.55 18.15 -19.87
C THR A 367 -12.00 17.29 -21.01
N ILE A 368 -11.80 15.98 -20.79
CA ILE A 368 -11.16 15.10 -21.78
C ILE A 368 -12.11 14.68 -22.90
N LYS A 369 -13.42 14.93 -22.77
CA LYS A 369 -14.39 14.77 -23.88
C LYS A 369 -15.42 15.88 -24.06
N TYR A 370 -15.41 16.93 -23.25
CA TYR A 370 -16.32 18.07 -23.37
C TYR A 370 -15.53 19.38 -23.50
N PRO A 371 -15.34 19.92 -24.73
CA PRO A 371 -14.75 21.25 -24.91
C PRO A 371 -15.60 22.37 -24.30
N ASN A 372 -16.88 22.12 -24.02
CA ASN A 372 -17.84 23.12 -23.52
C ASN A 372 -18.82 22.45 -22.55
N CYS A 373 -18.54 22.48 -21.24
CA CYS A 373 -19.56 22.43 -20.18
C CYS A 373 -18.87 22.77 -18.86
N PHE A 374 -18.88 24.05 -18.50
CA PHE A 374 -18.73 24.47 -17.11
C PHE A 374 -20.09 24.30 -16.45
N GLU A 375 -20.33 23.18 -15.79
CA GLU A 375 -21.39 23.09 -14.78
C GLU A 375 -20.72 22.75 -13.45
N GLU A 376 -21.05 23.53 -12.43
CA GLU A 376 -20.46 23.46 -11.09
C GLU A 376 -20.69 22.08 -10.47
N ILE A 377 -19.62 21.50 -9.92
CA ILE A 377 -19.68 20.28 -9.13
C ILE A 377 -20.54 20.56 -7.88
N PRO A 378 -21.52 19.71 -7.52
CA PRO A 378 -22.19 19.84 -6.24
C PRO A 378 -21.19 19.58 -5.11
N CYS A 379 -20.98 20.58 -4.25
CA CYS A 379 -20.27 20.41 -2.99
C CYS A 379 -20.96 19.30 -2.18
N PHE A 380 -20.30 18.16 -2.03
CA PHE A 380 -20.70 17.16 -1.05
C PHE A 380 -20.23 17.67 0.32
N GLU A 381 -21.16 18.21 1.11
CA GLU A 381 -20.91 18.55 2.51
C GLU A 381 -20.56 17.30 3.34
N PRO A 382 -19.73 17.46 4.38
CA PRO A 382 -19.00 16.38 5.05
C PRO A 382 -19.84 15.33 5.79
#